data_AF-A0A7S4SPX5-F1
#
_entry.id   AF-A0A7S4SPX5-F1
#
_cell.length_a   1.000
_cell.length_b   1.000
_cell.length_c   1.000
_cell.angle_alpha   90.00
_cell.angle_beta   90.00
_cell.angle_gamma   90.00
#
_symmetry.space_group_name_H-M   'P 1'
#
loop_
_entity.id
_entity.type
_entity.pdbx_description
1 polymer ?
#
loop_
_entity_poly.entity_id
_entity_poly.type
_entity_poly.pdbx_seq_one_letter_code
_entity_poly.pdbx_strand_id
1 'polypeptide(L)'
;MRCLMGPPQIVALIIAGIMMGYSLSELGASSTSTPIASSSSSGTSLKTYNGRNPYSTAESKPAPKRDPSLGPGIAWLMSFPNSGTSYTLKFVRWATQKNAGSNYGEEGLYDGVSSPIFENSPQGPFWIGTEDKFERPTSGYVLTKTHCGMRCGQCSADVYTETPHMFHHRCLSGNRVFQDDKGKLVHDETEYGVELVDKIVHIFRDPFDNAVARFHLNNKRAKKRHEKDTDIVRESTQEGFLDYCKQTDDLFRKEDQKSRFMEDHIYEMIKDVPCYKDFIRYVLWHNAAFTTAMNMEVPVLILHYENYDSRFNETTKELLEFLEQDMVGEIPEFITGKKYRSYYTEEQVKKVKDVMEELAYVKTWGEIKHYFDD
;
A
#
# COMPACT_ATOMS: atom_id res chain seq x y z
N MET A 1 -35.62 -30.68 23.19
CA MET A 1 -34.17 -30.60 22.88
C MET A 1 -33.83 -29.14 22.60
N ARG A 2 -33.22 -28.44 23.56
CA ARG A 2 -32.76 -27.05 23.41
C ARG A 2 -31.24 -27.08 23.53
N CYS A 3 -30.53 -26.78 22.44
CA CYS A 3 -29.09 -26.56 22.45
C CYS A 3 -28.82 -25.20 23.09
N LEU A 4 -28.20 -25.22 24.27
CA LEU A 4 -27.62 -24.05 24.91
C LEU A 4 -26.29 -23.74 24.20
N MET A 5 -26.28 -22.67 23.40
CA MET A 5 -25.02 -22.08 22.94
C MET A 5 -24.43 -21.29 24.09
N GLY A 6 -23.24 -21.69 24.54
CA GLY A 6 -22.44 -20.95 25.51
C GLY A 6 -21.92 -19.62 24.93
N PRO A 7 -21.54 -18.67 25.79
CA PRO A 7 -21.08 -17.36 25.36
C PRO A 7 -19.75 -17.45 24.60
N PRO A 8 -19.49 -16.55 23.64
CA PRO A 8 -18.26 -16.53 22.88
C PRO A 8 -17.09 -16.18 23.81
N GLN A 9 -16.01 -16.95 23.73
CA GLN A 9 -14.74 -16.60 24.36
C GLN A 9 -14.17 -15.38 23.65
N ILE A 10 -14.16 -14.25 24.34
CA ILE A 10 -13.46 -13.04 23.92
C ILE A 10 -11.96 -13.33 24.06
N VAL A 11 -11.29 -13.59 22.94
CA VAL A 11 -9.83 -13.58 22.87
C VAL A 11 -9.41 -12.11 22.96
N ALA A 12 -8.89 -11.72 24.11
CA ALA A 12 -8.30 -10.40 24.31
C ALA A 12 -7.02 -10.31 23.45
N LEU A 13 -7.12 -9.66 22.29
CA LEU A 13 -5.96 -9.21 21.54
C LEU A 13 -5.34 -8.04 22.32
N ILE A 14 -4.18 -8.27 22.93
CA ILE A 14 -3.34 -7.19 23.47
C ILE A 14 -2.76 -6.44 22.28
N ILE A 15 -3.40 -5.33 21.90
CA ILE A 15 -2.82 -4.34 20.99
C ILE A 15 -1.79 -3.55 21.82
N ALA A 16 -0.52 -3.97 21.75
CA ALA A 16 0.58 -3.14 22.21
C ALA A 16 0.74 -1.96 21.23
N GLY A 17 0.10 -0.84 21.56
CA GLY A 17 0.34 0.43 20.89
C GLY A 17 1.76 0.92 21.18
N ILE A 18 2.69 0.70 20.25
CA ILE A 18 4.05 1.21 20.32
C ILE A 18 4.12 2.47 19.46
N MET A 19 4.35 3.61 20.12
CA MET A 19 4.68 4.88 19.49
C MET A 19 5.94 4.74 18.63
N MET A 20 5.81 4.90 17.32
CA MET A 20 6.94 4.96 16.39
C MET A 20 6.98 6.35 15.74
N GLY A 21 7.76 7.25 16.33
CA GLY A 21 8.22 8.44 15.63
C GLY A 21 9.17 8.04 14.51
N TYR A 22 8.80 8.30 13.27
CA TYR A 22 9.68 8.13 12.13
C TYR A 22 10.61 9.36 12.04
N SER A 23 11.89 9.20 12.40
CA SER A 23 12.93 10.11 11.91
C SER A 23 13.32 9.66 10.49
N LEU A 24 13.09 10.52 9.51
CA LEU A 24 13.62 10.39 8.15
C LEU A 24 15.05 10.97 8.14
N SER A 25 16.02 10.24 8.68
CA SER A 25 17.44 10.59 8.51
C SER A 25 18.25 9.45 7.88
N GLU A 26 18.84 9.80 6.73
CA GLU A 26 20.17 9.47 6.22
C GLU A 26 20.66 8.02 6.22
N LEU A 27 20.83 7.48 5.00
CA LEU A 27 21.93 6.59 4.67
C LEU A 27 22.50 7.06 3.32
N GLY A 28 23.59 7.83 3.38
CA GLY A 28 24.43 8.10 2.23
C GLY A 28 25.28 6.87 1.93
N ALA A 29 25.04 6.25 0.79
CA ALA A 29 26.01 5.38 0.14
C ALA A 29 26.53 6.13 -1.08
N SER A 30 27.84 6.44 -1.08
CA SER A 30 28.51 7.00 -2.24
C SER A 30 28.63 5.92 -3.31
N SER A 31 27.81 6.01 -4.35
CA SER A 31 27.99 5.25 -5.59
C SER A 31 28.18 6.22 -6.75
N THR A 32 29.37 6.21 -7.33
CA THR A 32 29.68 6.85 -8.60
C THR A 32 28.97 6.08 -9.72
N SER A 33 27.92 6.65 -10.30
CA SER A 33 27.23 6.09 -11.46
C SER A 33 27.77 6.70 -12.77
N THR A 34 28.22 5.82 -13.66
CA THR A 34 28.49 6.13 -15.06
C THR A 34 27.18 6.16 -15.86
N PRO A 35 27.07 6.99 -16.91
CA PRO A 35 25.86 7.06 -17.72
C PRO A 35 25.73 5.80 -18.59
N ILE A 36 24.61 5.08 -18.45
CA ILE A 36 24.23 3.96 -19.30
C ILE A 36 23.45 4.51 -20.50
N ALA A 37 23.86 4.08 -21.70
CA ALA A 37 23.22 4.41 -22.96
C ALA A 37 21.80 3.83 -23.03
N SER A 38 20.84 4.67 -23.44
CA SER A 38 19.44 4.34 -23.61
C SER A 38 19.25 3.31 -24.74
N SER A 39 18.72 2.14 -24.40
CA SER A 39 18.12 1.23 -25.39
C SER A 39 16.63 1.57 -25.53
N SER A 40 16.15 1.63 -26.76
CA SER A 40 14.77 1.97 -27.10
C SER A 40 13.84 0.80 -26.73
N SER A 41 13.24 0.85 -25.54
CA SER A 41 12.10 0.00 -25.19
C SER A 41 10.80 0.68 -25.63
N SER A 42 9.87 -0.11 -26.16
CA SER A 42 8.52 0.33 -26.54
C SER A 42 7.78 0.83 -25.30
N GLY A 43 7.75 2.16 -25.11
CA GLY A 43 7.18 2.80 -23.93
C GLY A 43 5.66 2.69 -23.87
N THR A 44 5.15 1.82 -23.01
CA THR A 44 3.72 1.77 -22.65
C THR A 44 3.41 2.93 -21.72
N SER A 45 2.93 4.07 -22.23
CA SER A 45 2.48 5.24 -21.42
C SER A 45 1.58 4.81 -20.26
N LEU A 46 1.66 5.50 -19.11
CA LEU A 46 0.83 5.15 -17.95
C LEU A 46 -0.65 5.21 -18.34
N LYS A 47 -1.37 4.15 -18.02
CA LYS A 47 -2.78 4.04 -18.37
C LYS A 47 -3.60 4.85 -17.37
N THR A 48 -4.28 5.87 -17.85
CA THR A 48 -5.42 6.43 -17.15
C THR A 48 -6.68 5.68 -17.60
N TYR A 49 -7.56 5.37 -16.66
CA TYR A 49 -8.89 4.87 -17.00
C TYR A 49 -9.94 5.56 -16.15
N ASN A 50 -11.12 5.73 -16.73
CA ASN A 50 -12.29 6.18 -16.01
C ASN A 50 -12.93 4.93 -15.39
N GLY A 51 -13.16 4.92 -14.07
CA GLY A 51 -13.59 3.75 -13.30
C GLY A 51 -14.96 3.13 -13.69
N ARG A 52 -15.58 3.46 -14.83
CA ARG A 52 -16.91 2.93 -15.13
C ARG A 52 -16.93 1.39 -15.13
N ASN A 53 -17.80 0.84 -14.29
CA ASN A 53 -18.11 -0.59 -14.28
C ASN A 53 -18.84 -0.95 -15.58
N PRO A 54 -18.27 -1.78 -16.47
CA PRO A 54 -18.90 -2.13 -17.75
C PRO A 54 -20.20 -2.95 -17.58
N TYR A 55 -20.47 -3.47 -16.38
CA TYR A 55 -21.66 -4.26 -16.06
C TYR A 55 -22.74 -3.46 -15.33
N SER A 56 -22.51 -2.19 -14.99
CA SER A 56 -23.57 -1.36 -14.41
C SER A 56 -24.50 -0.88 -15.51
N THR A 57 -25.72 -1.43 -15.55
CA THR A 57 -26.81 -0.95 -16.42
C THR A 57 -27.58 0.24 -15.83
N ALA A 58 -27.31 0.59 -14.57
CA ALA A 58 -27.84 1.79 -13.96
C ALA A 58 -26.97 2.97 -14.37
N GLU A 59 -27.58 4.04 -14.88
CA GLU A 59 -26.94 5.36 -14.98
C GLU A 59 -26.63 5.83 -13.56
N SER A 60 -25.45 5.47 -13.06
CA SER A 60 -24.83 6.13 -11.92
C SER A 60 -24.68 7.59 -12.29
N LYS A 61 -25.30 8.47 -11.50
CA LYS A 61 -25.01 9.90 -11.62
C LYS A 61 -23.52 10.06 -11.32
N PRO A 62 -22.72 10.65 -12.24
CA PRO A 62 -21.31 10.88 -11.96
C PRO A 62 -21.19 11.64 -10.64
N ALA A 63 -20.19 11.27 -9.84
CA ALA A 63 -19.92 11.95 -8.59
C ALA A 63 -19.92 13.47 -8.83
N PRO A 64 -20.65 14.26 -8.02
CA PRO A 64 -20.70 15.70 -8.20
C PRO A 64 -19.27 16.23 -8.18
N LYS A 65 -18.89 16.99 -9.21
CA LYS A 65 -17.56 17.61 -9.27
C LYS A 65 -17.39 18.48 -8.03
N ARG A 66 -16.29 18.26 -7.30
CA ARG A 66 -15.93 19.07 -6.14
C ARG A 66 -15.84 20.55 -6.52
N ASP A 67 -16.34 21.42 -5.65
CA ASP A 67 -16.13 22.86 -5.78
C ASP A 67 -14.66 23.19 -5.44
N PRO A 68 -13.86 23.69 -6.41
CA PRO A 68 -12.46 24.04 -6.17
C PRO A 68 -12.28 25.13 -5.10
N SER A 69 -13.32 25.90 -4.78
CA SER A 69 -13.28 26.91 -3.71
C SER A 69 -13.12 26.31 -2.31
N LEU A 70 -13.37 25.01 -2.14
CA LEU A 70 -13.27 24.30 -0.86
C LEU A 70 -11.83 23.83 -0.51
N GLY A 71 -10.80 24.28 -1.26
CA GLY A 71 -9.39 23.94 -1.03
C GLY A 71 -8.87 22.89 -2.03
N PRO A 72 -7.81 22.12 -1.76
CA PRO A 72 -7.35 21.03 -2.63
C PRO A 72 -8.22 19.75 -2.49
N GLY A 73 -8.30 18.93 -3.54
CA GLY A 73 -8.98 17.63 -3.50
C GLY A 73 -8.07 16.53 -2.93
N ILE A 74 -8.62 15.35 -2.62
CA ILE A 74 -7.80 14.18 -2.24
C ILE A 74 -7.59 13.27 -3.45
N ALA A 75 -6.33 12.94 -3.72
CA ALA A 75 -5.95 11.83 -4.58
C ALA A 75 -5.39 10.70 -3.70
N TRP A 76 -6.10 9.56 -3.63
CA TRP A 76 -5.59 8.42 -2.89
C TRP A 76 -4.36 7.83 -3.54
N LEU A 77 -3.30 7.65 -2.77
CA LEU A 77 -2.18 6.78 -3.10
C LEU A 77 -2.47 5.38 -2.55
N MET A 78 -3.21 4.60 -3.32
CA MET A 78 -3.55 3.21 -3.00
C MET A 78 -2.37 2.31 -3.33
N SER A 79 -1.86 1.61 -2.32
CA SER A 79 -0.76 0.68 -2.49
C SER A 79 -0.86 -0.48 -1.53
N PHE A 80 -0.62 -1.70 -2.00
CA PHE A 80 -0.27 -2.79 -1.12
C PHE A 80 0.94 -2.38 -0.26
N PRO A 81 1.04 -2.75 1.03
CA PRO A 81 2.13 -2.28 1.87
C PRO A 81 3.50 -2.60 1.28
N ASN A 82 4.44 -1.67 1.43
CA ASN A 82 5.82 -1.74 0.91
C ASN A 82 5.97 -1.72 -0.62
N SER A 83 4.95 -1.30 -1.39
CA SER A 83 5.06 -1.18 -2.86
C SER A 83 5.63 0.16 -3.36
N GLY A 84 6.17 1.01 -2.50
CA GLY A 84 6.85 2.25 -2.92
C GLY A 84 6.24 3.58 -2.45
N THR A 85 5.16 3.54 -1.65
CA THR A 85 4.46 4.74 -1.16
C THR A 85 5.38 5.79 -0.53
N SER A 86 6.36 5.38 0.27
CA SER A 86 7.29 6.30 0.93
C SER A 86 8.11 7.11 -0.08
N TYR A 87 8.58 6.48 -1.16
CA TYR A 87 9.32 7.20 -2.20
C TYR A 87 8.38 8.11 -2.98
N THR A 88 7.22 7.61 -3.43
CA THR A 88 6.27 8.42 -4.20
C THR A 88 5.79 9.66 -3.44
N LEU A 89 5.45 9.54 -2.16
CA LEU A 89 5.12 10.69 -1.32
C LEU A 89 6.30 11.66 -1.16
N LYS A 90 7.52 11.14 -0.92
CA LYS A 90 8.72 11.97 -0.83
C LYS A 90 8.97 12.71 -2.15
N PHE A 91 8.88 12.02 -3.28
CA PHE A 91 9.00 12.60 -4.61
C PHE A 91 8.02 13.75 -4.79
N VAL A 92 6.71 13.55 -4.56
CA VAL A 92 5.71 14.62 -4.74
C VAL A 92 6.03 15.80 -3.84
N ARG A 93 6.36 15.57 -2.56
CA ARG A 93 6.67 16.67 -1.63
C ARG A 93 7.86 17.51 -2.08
N TRP A 94 8.93 16.85 -2.50
CA TRP A 94 10.17 17.52 -2.90
C TRP A 94 10.05 18.18 -4.29
N ALA A 95 9.42 17.51 -5.26
CA ALA A 95 9.25 18.03 -6.60
C ALA A 95 8.30 19.24 -6.65
N THR A 96 7.26 19.27 -5.81
CA THR A 96 6.26 20.36 -5.81
C THR A 96 6.48 21.41 -4.72
N GLN A 97 7.38 21.14 -3.76
CA GLN A 97 7.50 21.89 -2.51
C GLN A 97 6.17 21.99 -1.72
N LYS A 98 5.19 21.10 -2.00
CA LYS A 98 3.91 21.02 -1.30
C LYS A 98 3.85 19.80 -0.39
N ASN A 99 3.06 19.88 0.68
CA ASN A 99 2.90 18.77 1.60
C ASN A 99 1.97 17.67 1.02
N ALA A 100 2.07 16.47 1.58
CA ALA A 100 1.25 15.32 1.22
C ALA A 100 0.43 14.82 2.42
N GLY A 101 -0.51 13.91 2.17
CA GLY A 101 -1.43 13.40 3.18
C GLY A 101 -1.24 11.91 3.51
N SER A 102 -1.81 11.48 4.63
CA SER A 102 -1.94 10.09 5.04
C SER A 102 -3.25 9.86 5.78
N ASN A 103 -3.85 8.68 5.64
CA ASN A 103 -4.92 8.24 6.54
C ASN A 103 -4.39 7.90 7.95
N TYR A 104 -3.08 7.82 8.13
CA TYR A 104 -2.43 7.40 9.37
C TYR A 104 -1.91 8.63 10.11
N GLY A 105 -2.69 9.14 11.06
CA GLY A 105 -2.42 10.40 11.75
C GLY A 105 -1.14 10.42 12.57
N GLU A 106 -0.54 9.27 12.87
CA GLU A 106 0.77 9.14 13.49
C GLU A 106 1.93 9.50 12.54
N GLU A 107 1.69 9.59 11.23
CA GLU A 107 2.71 9.95 10.24
C GLU A 107 2.97 11.46 10.16
N GLY A 108 2.19 12.28 10.88
CA GLY A 108 2.36 13.74 10.93
C GLY A 108 1.89 14.34 12.24
N LEU A 109 2.51 13.92 13.35
CA LEU A 109 2.21 14.42 14.68
C LEU A 109 2.85 15.78 14.95
N TYR A 110 2.05 16.85 14.98
CA TYR A 110 2.45 18.19 15.45
C TYR A 110 2.13 18.32 16.94
N ASP A 111 3.12 18.61 17.77
CA ASP A 111 2.98 18.61 19.25
C ASP A 111 2.33 17.32 19.80
N GLY A 112 2.62 16.19 19.15
CA GLY A 112 2.10 14.88 19.53
C GLY A 112 0.67 14.60 19.08
N VAL A 113 0.01 15.51 18.33
CA VAL A 113 -1.35 15.32 17.80
C VAL A 113 -1.38 15.34 16.28
N SER A 114 -2.34 14.63 15.69
CA SER A 114 -2.55 14.58 14.25
C SER A 114 -3.11 15.90 13.73
N SER A 115 -2.60 16.38 12.58
CA SER A 115 -3.08 17.60 11.93
C SER A 115 -3.98 17.27 10.73
N PRO A 116 -5.30 17.49 10.80
CA PRO A 116 -6.21 17.18 9.69
C PRO A 116 -5.93 18.08 8.47
N ILE A 117 -6.16 17.54 7.27
CA ILE A 117 -6.06 18.29 6.01
C ILE A 117 -7.16 19.35 5.90
N PHE A 118 -8.37 18.99 6.32
CA PHE A 118 -9.54 19.86 6.28
C PHE A 118 -10.06 20.17 7.69
N GLU A 119 -10.31 21.43 7.98
CA GLU A 119 -10.79 21.88 9.30
C GLU A 119 -12.18 21.30 9.64
N ASN A 120 -13.04 21.13 8.63
CA ASN A 120 -14.37 20.54 8.77
C ASN A 120 -14.38 19.00 8.78
N SER A 121 -13.21 18.35 8.63
CA SER A 121 -13.05 16.89 8.73
C SER A 121 -11.91 16.54 9.71
N PRO A 122 -12.10 16.78 11.02
CA PRO A 122 -11.08 16.47 12.03
C PRO A 122 -10.77 14.97 12.17
N GLN A 123 -11.58 14.11 11.55
CA GLN A 123 -11.39 12.68 11.40
C GLN A 123 -10.33 12.32 10.34
N GLY A 124 -9.85 13.29 9.57
CA GLY A 124 -8.82 13.09 8.56
C GLY A 124 -9.32 13.31 7.14
N PRO A 125 -8.48 13.03 6.13
CA PRO A 125 -7.09 12.56 6.24
C PRO A 125 -6.16 13.61 6.88
N PHE A 126 -4.92 13.22 7.22
CA PHE A 126 -3.97 14.04 7.99
C PHE A 126 -2.76 14.44 7.15
N TRP A 127 -2.14 15.58 7.46
CA TRP A 127 -0.86 15.98 6.88
C TRP A 127 0.26 15.02 7.30
N ILE A 128 1.23 14.76 6.40
CA ILE A 128 2.46 14.03 6.74
C ILE A 128 3.53 15.00 7.21
N GLY A 129 4.24 14.62 8.28
CA GLY A 129 5.36 15.37 8.83
C GLY A 129 4.98 16.72 9.42
N THR A 130 5.87 17.25 10.25
CA THR A 130 5.74 18.55 10.92
C THR A 130 6.70 19.60 10.39
N GLU A 131 7.47 19.24 9.37
CA GLU A 131 8.45 20.15 8.80
C GLU A 131 7.72 21.29 8.09
N ASP A 132 7.83 22.50 8.63
CA ASP A 132 7.39 23.77 8.01
C ASP A 132 8.06 24.05 6.65
N LYS A 133 8.89 23.12 6.15
CA LYS A 133 9.59 23.19 4.87
C LYS A 133 8.64 23.08 3.67
N PHE A 134 7.51 22.39 3.80
CA PHE A 134 6.60 22.16 2.68
C PHE A 134 5.27 22.88 2.88
N GLU A 135 4.87 23.66 1.88
CA GLU A 135 3.63 24.42 1.93
C GLU A 135 2.41 23.50 1.79
N ARG A 136 1.30 23.82 2.46
CA ARG A 136 0.04 23.10 2.19
C ARG A 136 -0.48 23.53 0.81
N PRO A 137 -0.81 22.60 -0.10
CA PRO A 137 -1.37 22.96 -1.40
C PRO A 137 -2.73 23.64 -1.22
N THR A 138 -2.97 24.71 -1.98
CA THR A 138 -4.25 25.44 -1.99
C THR A 138 -5.13 25.07 -3.20
N SER A 139 -4.57 24.35 -4.16
CA SER A 139 -5.23 23.88 -5.39
C SER A 139 -4.66 22.53 -5.83
N GLY A 140 -5.28 21.92 -6.86
CA GLY A 140 -4.95 20.58 -7.32
C GLY A 140 -5.35 19.51 -6.29
N TYR A 141 -4.57 18.43 -6.23
CA TYR A 141 -4.86 17.28 -5.36
C TYR A 141 -3.73 16.98 -4.38
N VAL A 142 -4.09 16.78 -3.11
CA VAL A 142 -3.19 16.24 -2.09
C VAL A 142 -3.05 14.75 -2.32
N LEU A 143 -1.82 14.29 -2.58
CA LEU A 143 -1.57 12.85 -2.64
C LEU A 143 -1.63 12.27 -1.22
N THR A 144 -2.61 11.41 -0.95
CA THR A 144 -2.91 10.89 0.38
C THR A 144 -2.72 9.38 0.46
N LYS A 145 -1.77 8.94 1.26
CA LYS A 145 -1.48 7.52 1.44
C LYS A 145 -2.61 6.76 2.14
N THR A 146 -2.99 5.64 1.54
CA THR A 146 -3.82 4.62 2.17
C THR A 146 -3.40 3.22 1.72
N HIS A 147 -3.44 2.27 2.65
CA HIS A 147 -3.29 0.85 2.37
C HIS A 147 -4.62 0.11 2.43
N CYS A 148 -5.73 0.81 2.71
CA CYS A 148 -7.05 0.22 2.90
C CYS A 148 -7.04 -0.98 3.89
N GLY A 149 -7.85 -1.99 3.61
CA GLY A 149 -7.93 -3.26 4.32
C GLY A 149 -6.94 -4.32 3.81
N MET A 150 -7.16 -5.58 4.20
CA MET A 150 -6.48 -6.79 3.67
C MET A 150 -4.95 -6.80 3.81
N ARG A 151 -4.39 -5.93 4.66
CA ARG A 151 -2.95 -5.69 4.80
C ARG A 151 -2.31 -6.39 6.00
N CYS A 152 -3.08 -7.16 6.74
CA CYS A 152 -2.62 -7.83 7.95
C CYS A 152 -1.48 -8.81 7.64
N GLY A 153 -0.36 -8.66 8.37
CA GLY A 153 0.91 -9.36 8.13
C GLY A 153 0.96 -10.79 8.68
N GLN A 154 0.34 -11.01 9.85
CA GLN A 154 0.38 -12.26 10.62
C GLN A 154 -1.04 -12.62 11.04
N CYS A 155 -1.83 -13.11 10.09
CA CYS A 155 -3.17 -13.61 10.33
C CYS A 155 -3.52 -14.71 9.32
N SER A 156 -4.59 -15.44 9.63
CA SER A 156 -5.18 -16.43 8.74
C SER A 156 -5.93 -15.79 7.58
N ALA A 157 -6.21 -16.60 6.55
CA ALA A 157 -6.94 -16.22 5.35
C ALA A 157 -8.24 -15.48 5.65
N ASP A 158 -9.08 -16.01 6.53
CA ASP A 158 -10.37 -15.40 6.87
C ASP A 158 -10.26 -13.97 7.41
N VAL A 159 -9.11 -13.59 7.97
CA VAL A 159 -8.88 -12.24 8.53
C VAL A 159 -8.40 -11.26 7.46
N TYR A 160 -7.58 -11.70 6.51
CA TYR A 160 -7.08 -10.83 5.45
C TYR A 160 -7.92 -10.86 4.17
N THR A 161 -8.93 -11.72 4.08
CA THR A 161 -9.94 -11.70 3.02
C THR A 161 -11.10 -10.80 3.41
N GLU A 162 -11.30 -9.71 2.67
CA GLU A 162 -12.40 -8.78 2.90
C GLU A 162 -13.33 -8.72 1.69
N THR A 163 -14.59 -8.35 1.92
CA THR A 163 -15.50 -8.00 0.82
C THR A 163 -15.10 -6.65 0.21
N PRO A 164 -15.44 -6.37 -1.06
CA PRO A 164 -15.15 -5.08 -1.66
C PRO A 164 -15.72 -3.88 -0.87
N HIS A 165 -16.89 -4.06 -0.24
CA HIS A 165 -17.50 -3.02 0.61
C HIS A 165 -16.65 -2.71 1.85
N MET A 166 -16.19 -3.75 2.55
CA MET A 166 -15.30 -3.60 3.71
C MET A 166 -13.98 -2.97 3.30
N PHE A 167 -13.39 -3.43 2.21
CA PHE A 167 -12.12 -2.89 1.71
C PHE A 167 -12.24 -1.39 1.38
N HIS A 168 -13.32 -0.99 0.69
CA HIS A 168 -13.60 0.42 0.39
C HIS A 168 -13.76 1.26 1.67
N HIS A 169 -14.56 0.79 2.63
CA HIS A 169 -14.71 1.47 3.92
C HIS A 169 -13.35 1.62 4.63
N ARG A 170 -12.51 0.58 4.63
CA ARG A 170 -11.14 0.64 5.17
C ARG A 170 -10.22 1.60 4.42
N CYS A 171 -10.52 1.97 3.17
CA CYS A 171 -9.80 3.03 2.46
C CYS A 171 -10.15 4.43 2.99
N LEU A 172 -11.34 4.61 3.57
CA LEU A 172 -11.80 5.85 4.23
C LEU A 172 -11.44 5.88 5.71
N SER A 173 -11.12 4.72 6.29
CA SER A 173 -10.69 4.62 7.67
C SER A 173 -9.20 4.95 7.84
N GLY A 174 -8.89 5.40 9.05
CA GLY A 174 -7.55 5.73 9.49
C GLY A 174 -7.46 5.68 11.00
N ASN A 175 -6.43 6.33 11.54
CA ASN A 175 -6.31 6.55 12.96
C ASN A 175 -5.83 7.96 13.22
N ARG A 176 -6.29 8.55 14.32
CA ARG A 176 -5.89 9.88 14.75
C ARG A 176 -5.28 9.82 16.14
N VAL A 177 -4.41 10.78 16.43
CA VAL A 177 -3.86 11.04 17.75
C VAL A 177 -4.32 12.42 18.19
N PHE A 178 -4.98 12.52 19.34
CA PHE A 178 -5.45 13.80 19.88
C PHE A 178 -5.28 13.82 21.41
N GLN A 179 -5.36 15.01 22.00
CA GLN A 179 -5.39 15.16 23.45
C GLN A 179 -6.85 15.15 23.93
N ASP A 180 -7.16 14.30 24.91
CA ASP A 180 -8.45 14.33 25.60
C ASP A 180 -8.58 15.54 26.54
N ASP A 181 -9.72 15.69 27.20
CA ASP A 181 -10.00 16.79 28.13
C ASP A 181 -9.03 16.86 29.33
N LYS A 182 -8.21 15.81 29.55
CA LYS A 182 -7.19 15.71 30.60
C LYS A 182 -5.78 15.95 30.06
N GLY A 183 -5.63 16.29 28.78
CA GLY A 183 -4.35 16.45 28.11
C GLY A 183 -3.64 15.13 27.80
N LYS A 184 -4.31 13.98 27.93
CA LYS A 184 -3.72 12.69 27.62
C LYS A 184 -3.84 12.40 26.13
N LEU A 185 -2.75 11.94 25.52
CA LEU A 185 -2.77 11.45 24.15
C LEU A 185 -3.64 10.19 24.02
N VAL A 186 -4.60 10.25 23.12
CA VAL A 186 -5.53 9.16 22.77
C VAL A 186 -5.35 8.81 21.30
N HIS A 187 -5.30 7.51 21.03
CA HIS A 187 -5.34 6.93 19.69
C HIS A 187 -6.77 6.46 19.42
N ASP A 188 -7.32 6.88 18.30
CA ASP A 188 -8.72 6.61 17.94
C ASP A 188 -8.82 6.21 16.48
N GLU A 189 -9.65 5.21 16.20
CA GLU A 189 -9.98 4.82 14.84
C GLU A 189 -10.99 5.82 14.29
N THR A 190 -10.82 6.20 13.03
CA THR A 190 -11.56 7.33 12.47
C THR A 190 -11.87 7.10 11.00
N GLU A 191 -12.85 7.84 10.48
CA GLU A 191 -13.34 7.72 9.12
C GLU A 191 -13.74 9.11 8.62
N TYR A 192 -13.46 9.40 7.34
CA TYR A 192 -13.89 10.62 6.67
C TYR A 192 -14.79 10.32 5.47
N GLY A 193 -15.49 11.34 4.99
CA GLY A 193 -16.45 11.20 3.91
C GLY A 193 -15.80 10.93 2.55
N VAL A 194 -16.44 10.04 1.77
CA VAL A 194 -15.97 9.64 0.43
C VAL A 194 -15.95 10.81 -0.55
N GLU A 195 -16.76 11.84 -0.33
CA GLU A 195 -16.84 13.05 -1.13
C GLU A 195 -15.56 13.90 -1.14
N LEU A 196 -14.61 13.61 -0.25
CA LEU A 196 -13.30 14.26 -0.25
C LEU A 196 -12.36 13.70 -1.34
N VAL A 197 -12.66 12.50 -1.86
CA VAL A 197 -11.77 11.73 -2.74
C VAL A 197 -12.20 11.82 -4.18
N ASP A 198 -11.33 12.41 -5.00
CA ASP A 198 -11.63 12.72 -6.40
C ASP A 198 -10.80 11.89 -7.40
N LYS A 199 -9.66 11.35 -6.96
CA LYS A 199 -8.69 10.65 -7.83
C LYS A 199 -8.03 9.49 -7.10
N ILE A 200 -7.54 8.51 -7.85
CA ILE A 200 -6.74 7.39 -7.32
C ILE A 200 -5.44 7.25 -8.11
N VAL A 201 -4.31 7.22 -7.41
CA VAL A 201 -3.03 6.70 -7.88
C VAL A 201 -2.88 5.29 -7.30
N HIS A 202 -2.94 4.28 -8.16
CA HIS A 202 -2.87 2.88 -7.78
C HIS A 202 -1.49 2.32 -8.13
N ILE A 203 -0.66 2.09 -7.09
CA ILE A 203 0.71 1.61 -7.28
C ILE A 203 0.76 0.10 -7.40
N PHE A 204 1.41 -0.38 -8.47
CA PHE A 204 1.91 -1.73 -8.63
C PHE A 204 3.43 -1.75 -8.40
N ARG A 205 3.91 -2.85 -7.83
CA ARG A 205 5.32 -3.18 -7.72
C ARG A 205 5.46 -4.65 -8.03
N ASP A 206 6.57 -5.06 -8.65
CA ASP A 206 6.91 -6.48 -8.81
C ASP A 206 6.57 -7.28 -7.53
N PRO A 207 5.73 -8.33 -7.63
CA PRO A 207 5.25 -9.08 -6.47
C PRO A 207 6.38 -9.79 -5.72
N PHE A 208 7.41 -10.27 -6.41
CA PHE A 208 8.59 -10.89 -5.80
C PHE A 208 9.39 -9.85 -5.02
N ASP A 209 9.57 -8.66 -5.61
CA ASP A 209 10.26 -7.56 -4.94
C ASP A 209 9.50 -7.04 -3.72
N ASN A 210 8.16 -7.03 -3.80
CA ASN A 210 7.32 -6.63 -2.68
C ASN A 210 7.45 -7.62 -1.50
N ALA A 211 7.37 -8.93 -1.76
CA ALA A 211 7.50 -9.96 -0.74
C ALA A 211 8.86 -9.89 -0.02
N VAL A 212 9.97 -9.78 -0.77
CA VAL A 212 11.31 -9.68 -0.17
C VAL A 212 11.51 -8.33 0.56
N ALA A 213 10.95 -7.23 0.05
CA ALA A 213 10.98 -5.96 0.75
C ALA A 213 10.21 -5.98 2.08
N ARG A 214 9.13 -6.76 2.20
CA ARG A 214 8.40 -6.98 3.46
C ARG A 214 9.23 -7.78 4.45
N PHE A 215 9.92 -8.82 3.99
CA PHE A 215 10.91 -9.54 4.79
C PHE A 215 12.00 -8.60 5.33
N HIS A 216 12.63 -7.78 4.49
CA HIS A 216 13.64 -6.83 4.94
C HIS A 216 13.09 -5.79 5.93
N LEU A 217 11.86 -5.31 5.73
CA LEU A 217 11.21 -4.41 6.68
C LEU A 217 10.98 -5.10 8.03
N ASN A 218 10.55 -6.37 8.02
CA ASN A 218 10.36 -7.15 9.24
C ASN A 218 11.69 -7.27 10.01
N ASN A 219 12.77 -7.67 9.35
CA ASN A 219 14.09 -7.77 9.99
C ASN A 219 14.56 -6.41 10.52
N LYS A 220 14.35 -5.32 9.76
CA LYS A 220 14.69 -3.97 10.22
C LYS A 220 13.91 -3.58 11.48
N ARG A 221 12.62 -3.93 11.56
CA ARG A 221 11.78 -3.66 12.74
C ARG A 221 12.19 -4.49 13.94
N ALA A 222 12.46 -5.78 13.75
CA ALA A 222 12.93 -6.67 14.80
C ALA A 222 14.25 -6.19 15.41
N LYS A 223 15.22 -5.84 14.56
CA LYS A 223 16.51 -5.24 14.98
C LYS A 223 16.30 -3.96 15.80
N LYS A 224 15.39 -3.07 15.37
CA LYS A 224 15.07 -1.82 16.08
C LYS A 224 14.42 -2.04 17.45
N ARG A 225 13.65 -3.11 17.62
CA ARG A 225 13.03 -3.46 18.92
C ARG A 225 14.01 -4.14 19.88
N HIS A 226 15.29 -4.26 19.51
CA HIS A 226 16.28 -5.02 20.24
C HIS A 226 15.82 -6.45 20.55
N GLU A 227 15.02 -7.03 19.65
CA GLU A 227 14.67 -8.44 19.71
C GLU A 227 15.97 -9.22 19.49
N LYS A 228 16.52 -9.75 20.59
CA LYS A 228 17.74 -10.58 20.58
C LYS A 228 17.48 -11.99 20.10
N ASP A 229 16.21 -12.32 19.89
CA ASP A 229 15.78 -13.62 19.42
C ASP A 229 16.17 -13.78 17.95
N THR A 230 17.18 -14.63 17.71
CA THR A 230 17.67 -14.99 16.38
C THR A 230 16.60 -15.66 15.54
N ASP A 231 15.55 -16.21 16.16
CA ASP A 231 14.43 -16.83 15.46
C ASP A 231 13.53 -15.77 14.78
N ILE A 232 13.69 -14.51 15.16
CA ILE A 232 12.97 -13.37 14.57
C ILE A 232 13.86 -12.62 13.57
N VAL A 233 15.13 -12.37 13.91
CA VAL A 233 16.06 -11.62 13.04
C VAL A 233 16.86 -12.56 12.14
N ARG A 234 16.51 -12.60 10.86
CA ARG A 234 17.22 -13.42 9.86
C ARG A 234 18.24 -12.61 9.05
N GLU A 235 19.22 -13.32 8.48
CA GLU A 235 20.14 -12.73 7.51
C GLU A 235 19.38 -12.31 6.25
N SER A 236 19.83 -11.25 5.59
CA SER A 236 19.18 -10.75 4.37
C SER A 236 19.63 -11.53 3.12
N THR A 237 19.62 -12.85 3.21
CA THR A 237 19.98 -13.79 2.13
C THR A 237 18.75 -14.53 1.60
N GLN A 238 18.92 -15.30 0.52
CA GLN A 238 17.87 -16.16 -0.01
C GLN A 238 17.40 -17.19 1.03
N GLU A 239 18.32 -17.83 1.74
CA GLU A 239 18.03 -18.82 2.77
C GLU A 239 17.25 -18.19 3.93
N GLY A 240 17.70 -17.02 4.41
CA GLY A 240 17.01 -16.29 5.46
C GLY A 240 15.59 -15.85 5.05
N PHE A 241 15.37 -15.54 3.78
CA PHE A 241 14.04 -15.26 3.27
C PHE A 241 13.15 -16.51 3.20
N LEU A 242 13.65 -17.64 2.71
CA LEU A 242 12.89 -18.89 2.64
C LEU A 242 12.51 -19.41 4.05
N ASP A 243 13.40 -19.25 5.03
CA ASP A 243 13.11 -19.56 6.43
C ASP A 243 12.04 -18.62 7.02
N TYR A 244 12.02 -17.35 6.62
CA TYR A 244 10.97 -16.40 6.98
C TYR A 244 9.62 -16.80 6.39
N CYS A 245 9.61 -17.17 5.11
CA CYS A 245 8.42 -17.66 4.43
C CYS A 245 7.83 -18.87 5.14
N LYS A 246 8.66 -19.90 5.38
CA LYS A 246 8.22 -21.13 6.04
C LYS A 246 7.58 -20.87 7.40
N GLN A 247 8.20 -20.06 8.25
CA GLN A 247 7.63 -19.72 9.57
C GLN A 247 6.29 -18.98 9.44
N THR A 248 6.19 -18.01 8.53
CA THR A 248 4.97 -17.21 8.33
C THR A 248 3.83 -18.06 7.78
N ASP A 249 4.15 -18.96 6.85
CA ASP A 249 3.20 -19.87 6.23
C ASP A 249 2.72 -20.94 7.22
N ASP A 250 3.60 -21.43 8.10
CA ASP A 250 3.29 -22.42 9.14
C ASP A 250 2.39 -21.86 10.25
N LEU A 251 2.53 -20.58 10.60
CA LEU A 251 1.89 -19.96 11.77
C LEU A 251 0.35 -20.11 11.82
N PHE A 252 -0.31 -20.12 10.66
CA PHE A 252 -1.77 -20.26 10.54
C PHE A 252 -2.20 -21.39 9.61
N ARG A 253 -1.32 -22.36 9.33
CA ARG A 253 -1.59 -23.41 8.32
C ARG A 253 -2.91 -24.14 8.57
N LYS A 254 -3.24 -24.44 9.83
CA LYS A 254 -4.46 -25.18 10.19
C LYS A 254 -5.72 -24.33 10.01
N GLU A 255 -5.63 -23.04 10.30
CA GLU A 255 -6.69 -22.06 10.12
C GLU A 255 -6.92 -21.81 8.63
N ASP A 256 -5.85 -21.66 7.86
CA ASP A 256 -5.90 -21.47 6.41
C ASP A 256 -6.53 -22.67 5.72
N GLN A 257 -6.15 -23.90 6.08
CA GLN A 257 -6.78 -25.14 5.57
C GLN A 257 -8.29 -25.26 5.87
N LYS A 258 -8.79 -24.52 6.85
CA LYS A 258 -10.22 -24.50 7.22
C LYS A 258 -10.94 -23.27 6.69
N SER A 259 -10.21 -22.32 6.11
CA SER A 259 -10.77 -21.09 5.58
C SER A 259 -11.70 -21.41 4.43
N ARG A 260 -12.81 -20.66 4.34
CA ARG A 260 -13.74 -20.77 3.20
C ARG A 260 -13.13 -20.31 1.90
N PHE A 261 -12.04 -19.55 1.97
CA PHE A 261 -11.34 -18.99 0.82
C PHE A 261 -10.29 -19.96 0.25
N MET A 262 -9.70 -20.82 1.09
CA MET A 262 -8.69 -21.80 0.68
C MET A 262 -9.35 -23.12 0.31
N GLU A 263 -9.97 -23.17 -0.86
CA GLU A 263 -10.44 -24.43 -1.44
C GLU A 263 -9.29 -25.41 -1.66
N ASP A 264 -9.57 -26.72 -1.64
CA ASP A 264 -8.55 -27.78 -1.78
C ASP A 264 -7.67 -27.57 -3.02
N HIS A 265 -8.25 -27.13 -4.14
CA HIS A 265 -7.49 -26.90 -5.38
C HIS A 265 -6.50 -25.73 -5.25
N ILE A 266 -6.88 -24.63 -4.60
CA ILE A 266 -5.98 -23.51 -4.31
C ILE A 266 -4.88 -23.95 -3.35
N TYR A 267 -5.24 -24.72 -2.31
CA TYR A 267 -4.26 -25.25 -1.36
C TYR A 267 -3.19 -26.10 -2.04
N GLU A 268 -3.59 -26.96 -2.97
CA GLU A 268 -2.67 -27.80 -3.73
C GLU A 268 -1.72 -26.99 -4.62
N MET A 269 -2.15 -25.84 -5.15
CA MET A 269 -1.30 -24.94 -5.94
C MET A 269 -0.27 -24.18 -5.08
N ILE A 270 -0.64 -23.81 -3.85
CA ILE A 270 0.17 -22.92 -3.01
C ILE A 270 1.11 -23.63 -2.04
N LYS A 271 0.91 -24.93 -1.77
CA LYS A 271 1.66 -25.67 -0.73
C LYS A 271 3.18 -25.66 -0.91
N ASP A 272 3.65 -25.48 -2.14
CA ASP A 272 5.07 -25.41 -2.50
C ASP A 272 5.54 -23.99 -2.85
N VAL A 273 4.68 -22.98 -2.72
CA VAL A 273 5.02 -21.58 -3.00
C VAL A 273 5.57 -20.94 -1.72
N PRO A 274 6.83 -20.47 -1.71
CA PRO A 274 7.37 -19.77 -0.55
C PRO A 274 6.62 -18.46 -0.34
N CYS A 275 6.22 -18.16 0.89
CA CYS A 275 5.49 -16.94 1.24
C CYS A 275 4.16 -16.83 0.48
N TYR A 276 3.47 -17.95 0.23
CA TYR A 276 2.24 -17.94 -0.57
C TYR A 276 1.21 -16.91 -0.04
N LYS A 277 1.19 -16.67 1.27
CA LYS A 277 0.32 -15.67 1.90
C LYS A 277 0.57 -14.25 1.40
N ASP A 278 1.83 -13.86 1.16
CA ASP A 278 2.12 -12.52 0.62
C ASP A 278 1.63 -12.40 -0.82
N PHE A 279 1.80 -13.44 -1.66
CA PHE A 279 1.31 -13.42 -3.05
C PHE A 279 -0.22 -13.42 -3.15
N ILE A 280 -0.90 -14.25 -2.36
CA ILE A 280 -2.38 -14.25 -2.28
C ILE A 280 -2.88 -12.87 -1.84
N ARG A 281 -2.36 -12.33 -0.72
CA ARG A 281 -2.77 -11.01 -0.23
C ARG A 281 -2.51 -9.93 -1.26
N TYR A 282 -1.37 -9.97 -1.93
CA TYR A 282 -1.03 -9.02 -2.99
C TYR A 282 -2.12 -9.03 -4.08
N VAL A 283 -2.42 -10.20 -4.67
CA VAL A 283 -3.42 -10.30 -5.76
C VAL A 283 -4.80 -9.86 -5.30
N LEU A 284 -5.27 -10.37 -4.15
CA LEU A 284 -6.59 -10.04 -3.65
C LEU A 284 -6.74 -8.56 -3.29
N TRP A 285 -5.70 -7.96 -2.72
CA TRP A 285 -5.67 -6.53 -2.44
C TRP A 285 -5.79 -5.70 -3.73
N HIS A 286 -5.07 -6.09 -4.79
CA HIS A 286 -5.18 -5.41 -6.09
C HIS A 286 -6.54 -5.62 -6.78
N ASN A 287 -7.14 -6.82 -6.67
CA ASN A 287 -8.52 -7.08 -7.10
C ASN A 287 -9.53 -6.16 -6.39
N ALA A 288 -9.40 -6.03 -5.06
CA ALA A 288 -10.26 -5.18 -4.25
C ALA A 288 -10.05 -3.69 -4.57
N ALA A 289 -8.81 -3.25 -4.77
CA ALA A 289 -8.48 -1.89 -5.18
C ALA A 289 -9.12 -1.51 -6.51
N PHE A 290 -9.06 -2.39 -7.52
CA PHE A 290 -9.77 -2.17 -8.78
C PHE A 290 -11.28 -2.09 -8.61
N THR A 291 -11.85 -2.96 -7.76
CA THR A 291 -13.30 -2.96 -7.50
C THR A 291 -13.74 -1.66 -6.83
N THR A 292 -12.99 -1.18 -5.84
CA THR A 292 -13.22 0.12 -5.20
C THR A 292 -13.12 1.27 -6.18
N ALA A 293 -12.04 1.33 -6.97
CA ALA A 293 -11.89 2.34 -8.01
C ALA A 293 -13.05 2.34 -9.01
N MET A 294 -13.55 1.16 -9.39
CA MET A 294 -14.67 1.06 -10.29
C MET A 294 -15.98 1.58 -9.68
N ASN A 295 -16.22 1.25 -8.42
CA ASN A 295 -17.43 1.68 -7.72
C ASN A 295 -17.45 3.18 -7.40
N MET A 296 -16.28 3.79 -7.22
CA MET A 296 -16.16 5.23 -6.99
C MET A 296 -16.29 6.07 -8.26
N GLU A 297 -16.06 5.46 -9.43
CA GLU A 297 -16.11 6.13 -10.74
C GLU A 297 -15.19 7.35 -10.87
N VAL A 298 -14.09 7.35 -10.10
CA VAL A 298 -13.06 8.40 -10.15
C VAL A 298 -11.97 8.06 -11.16
N PRO A 299 -11.26 9.06 -11.72
CA PRO A 299 -10.08 8.83 -12.52
C PRO A 299 -9.01 8.05 -11.75
N VAL A 300 -8.39 7.09 -12.42
CA VAL A 300 -7.29 6.30 -11.85
C VAL A 300 -6.04 6.40 -12.72
N LEU A 301 -4.91 6.70 -12.09
CA LEU A 301 -3.57 6.54 -12.63
C LEU A 301 -2.96 5.24 -12.10
N ILE A 302 -2.69 4.29 -13.00
CA ILE A 302 -1.91 3.10 -12.66
C ILE A 302 -0.43 3.47 -12.70
N LEU A 303 0.30 3.25 -11.61
CA LEU A 303 1.72 3.55 -11.50
C LEU A 303 2.50 2.28 -11.18
N HIS A 304 3.38 1.84 -12.08
CA HIS A 304 4.33 0.77 -11.76
C HIS A 304 5.61 1.36 -11.17
N TYR A 305 6.00 0.88 -10.00
CA TYR A 305 7.05 1.47 -9.18
C TYR A 305 8.42 1.48 -9.87
N GLU A 306 8.74 0.42 -10.60
CA GLU A 306 9.96 0.28 -11.40
C GLU A 306 10.04 1.24 -12.59
N ASN A 307 8.96 1.94 -12.95
CA ASN A 307 9.04 3.00 -13.95
C ASN A 307 9.83 4.22 -13.44
N TYR A 308 10.00 4.39 -12.12
CA TYR A 308 10.98 5.37 -11.61
C TYR A 308 12.42 4.98 -11.96
N ASP A 309 12.72 3.70 -12.21
CA ASP A 309 14.06 3.29 -12.67
C ASP A 309 14.19 3.49 -14.19
N SER A 310 13.22 2.97 -14.95
CA SER A 310 13.33 2.85 -16.41
C SER A 310 12.82 4.04 -17.21
N ARG A 311 11.89 4.83 -16.65
CA ARG A 311 11.13 5.90 -17.33
C ARG A 311 10.83 7.06 -16.38
N PHE A 312 11.88 7.54 -15.72
CA PHE A 312 11.76 8.44 -14.59
C PHE A 312 11.03 9.75 -14.97
N ASN A 313 11.45 10.41 -16.05
CA ASN A 313 10.91 11.71 -16.47
C ASN A 313 9.43 11.60 -16.88
N GLU A 314 9.06 10.53 -17.58
CA GLU A 314 7.68 10.28 -17.99
C GLU A 314 6.79 10.00 -16.78
N THR A 315 7.24 9.11 -15.87
CA THR A 315 6.49 8.72 -14.67
C THR A 315 6.25 9.90 -13.75
N THR A 316 7.27 10.75 -13.55
CA THR A 316 7.18 11.94 -12.72
C THR A 316 6.25 12.98 -13.32
N LYS A 317 6.35 13.24 -14.63
CA LYS A 317 5.46 14.15 -15.34
C LYS A 317 4.01 13.68 -15.28
N GLU A 318 3.73 12.44 -15.67
CA GLU A 318 2.37 11.87 -15.69
C GLU A 318 1.74 11.88 -14.28
N LEU A 319 2.52 11.61 -13.22
CA LEU A 319 2.05 11.70 -11.84
C LEU A 319 1.69 13.14 -11.43
N LEU A 320 2.56 14.12 -11.71
CA LEU A 320 2.31 15.52 -11.33
C LEU A 320 1.19 16.15 -12.13
N GLU A 321 1.09 15.86 -13.44
CA GLU A 321 -0.03 16.28 -14.28
C GLU A 321 -1.35 15.69 -13.77
N PHE A 322 -1.36 14.40 -13.40
CA PHE A 322 -2.54 13.77 -12.82
C PHE A 322 -2.96 14.42 -11.49
N LEU A 323 -2.01 14.91 -10.70
CA LEU A 323 -2.26 15.62 -9.44
C LEU A 323 -2.54 17.10 -9.61
N GLU A 324 -2.42 17.64 -10.84
CA GLU A 324 -2.53 19.07 -11.13
C GLU A 324 -1.58 19.90 -10.25
N GLN A 325 -0.33 19.43 -10.14
CA GLN A 325 0.73 20.09 -9.38
C GLN A 325 1.89 20.46 -10.30
N ASP A 326 2.48 21.63 -10.06
CA ASP A 326 3.68 22.07 -10.78
C ASP A 326 4.95 21.52 -10.12
N MET A 327 5.93 21.18 -10.95
CA MET A 327 7.27 20.83 -10.49
C MET A 327 8.10 22.11 -10.31
N VAL A 328 8.34 22.50 -9.05
CA VAL A 328 9.08 23.73 -8.70
C VAL A 328 10.32 23.47 -7.83
N GLY A 329 10.47 22.24 -7.32
CA GLY A 329 11.55 21.86 -6.41
C GLY A 329 12.50 20.80 -6.97
N GLU A 330 13.47 20.43 -6.13
CA GLU A 330 14.44 19.39 -6.45
C GLU A 330 13.82 18.00 -6.34
N ILE A 331 14.24 17.11 -7.22
CA ILE A 331 13.78 15.73 -7.25
C ILE A 331 14.67 14.87 -6.36
N PRO A 332 14.11 14.08 -5.42
CA PRO A 332 14.90 13.18 -4.60
C PRO A 332 15.40 12.00 -5.42
N GLU A 333 16.67 11.62 -5.21
CA GLU A 333 17.28 10.46 -5.86
C GLU A 333 16.44 9.19 -5.65
N PHE A 334 16.17 8.48 -6.75
CA PHE A 334 15.57 7.16 -6.74
C PHE A 334 16.65 6.09 -6.54
N ILE A 335 16.47 5.24 -5.52
CA ILE A 335 17.40 4.15 -5.27
C ILE A 335 17.06 2.98 -6.21
N THR A 336 17.87 2.83 -7.25
CA THR A 336 17.78 1.75 -8.25
C THR A 336 18.27 0.41 -7.69
N GLY A 337 18.09 -0.67 -8.46
CA GLY A 337 18.71 -1.97 -8.15
C GLY A 337 18.07 -2.77 -7.01
N LYS A 338 16.93 -2.35 -6.46
CA LYS A 338 16.15 -3.12 -5.47
C LYS A 338 15.28 -4.20 -6.12
N LYS A 339 15.93 -5.03 -6.93
CA LYS A 339 15.37 -6.20 -7.61
C LYS A 339 15.79 -7.45 -6.85
N TYR A 340 14.85 -8.34 -6.56
CA TYR A 340 15.01 -9.48 -5.66
C TYR A 340 14.66 -10.81 -6.33
N ARG A 341 14.60 -10.85 -7.66
CA ARG A 341 14.31 -12.08 -8.43
C ARG A 341 15.22 -13.25 -8.05
N SER A 342 16.48 -12.98 -7.72
CA SER A 342 17.46 -13.99 -7.29
C SER A 342 17.12 -14.71 -5.98
N TYR A 343 16.10 -14.27 -5.23
CA TYR A 343 15.60 -14.97 -4.04
C TYR A 343 14.74 -16.19 -4.40
N TYR A 344 14.37 -16.35 -5.66
CA TYR A 344 13.48 -17.41 -6.12
C TYR A 344 14.15 -18.26 -7.19
N THR A 345 13.79 -19.54 -7.24
CA THR A 345 14.10 -20.41 -8.37
C THR A 345 13.07 -20.23 -9.49
N GLU A 346 13.42 -20.61 -10.71
CA GLU A 346 12.48 -20.59 -11.84
C GLU A 346 11.23 -21.44 -11.59
N GLU A 347 11.36 -22.56 -10.87
CA GLU A 347 10.21 -23.38 -10.48
C GLU A 347 9.29 -22.62 -9.51
N GLN A 348 9.85 -21.92 -8.52
CA GLN A 348 9.07 -21.12 -7.58
C GLN A 348 8.36 -19.98 -8.30
N VAL A 349 9.05 -19.29 -9.21
CA VAL A 349 8.46 -18.23 -10.06
C VAL A 349 7.27 -18.77 -10.84
N LYS A 350 7.41 -19.94 -11.48
CA LYS A 350 6.32 -20.56 -12.23
C LYS A 350 5.13 -20.89 -11.33
N LYS A 351 5.35 -21.48 -10.15
CA LYS A 351 4.25 -21.77 -9.21
C LYS A 351 3.56 -20.50 -8.71
N VAL A 352 4.31 -19.43 -8.45
CA VAL A 352 3.74 -18.11 -8.11
C VAL A 352 2.91 -17.57 -9.27
N LYS A 353 3.39 -17.69 -10.51
CA LYS A 353 2.65 -17.30 -11.71
C LYS A 353 1.29 -17.99 -11.77
N ASP A 354 1.29 -19.31 -11.66
CA ASP A 354 0.08 -20.14 -11.78
C ASP A 354 -0.95 -19.74 -10.70
N VAL A 355 -0.51 -19.53 -9.46
CA VAL A 355 -1.38 -19.08 -8.35
C VAL A 355 -1.92 -17.67 -8.59
N MET A 356 -1.06 -16.73 -9.00
CA MET A 356 -1.47 -15.35 -9.18
C MET A 356 -2.40 -15.19 -10.39
N GLU A 357 -2.18 -15.95 -11.46
CA GLU A 357 -3.06 -15.98 -12.64
C GLU A 357 -4.46 -16.51 -12.28
N GLU A 358 -4.53 -17.59 -11.50
CA GLU A 358 -5.80 -18.19 -11.05
C GLU A 358 -6.61 -17.22 -10.17
N LEU A 359 -5.95 -16.49 -9.26
CA LEU A 359 -6.62 -15.61 -8.30
C LEU A 359 -6.91 -14.20 -8.85
N ALA A 360 -6.18 -13.76 -9.88
CA ALA A 360 -6.27 -12.39 -10.36
C ALA A 360 -7.52 -12.17 -11.22
N TYR A 361 -8.19 -11.04 -11.01
CA TYR A 361 -9.11 -10.54 -12.02
C TYR A 361 -8.35 -10.21 -13.30
N VAL A 362 -9.04 -10.30 -14.45
CA VAL A 362 -8.46 -10.00 -15.77
C VAL A 362 -7.68 -8.68 -15.78
N LYS A 363 -8.20 -7.65 -15.10
CA LYS A 363 -7.55 -6.34 -15.01
C LYS A 363 -6.30 -6.37 -14.13
N THR A 364 -6.35 -7.03 -12.98
CA THR A 364 -5.18 -7.26 -12.12
C THR A 364 -4.11 -8.03 -12.87
N TRP A 365 -4.46 -9.16 -13.49
CA TRP A 365 -3.53 -9.97 -14.27
C TRP A 365 -2.90 -9.18 -15.41
N GLY A 366 -3.70 -8.37 -16.10
CA GLY A 366 -3.23 -7.48 -17.17
C GLY A 366 -2.12 -6.51 -16.74
N GLU A 367 -2.10 -6.08 -15.48
CA GLU A 367 -1.07 -5.21 -14.94
C GLU A 367 0.09 -5.97 -14.28
N ILE A 368 -0.03 -7.26 -13.92
CA ILE A 368 1.06 -7.99 -13.22
C ILE A 368 1.75 -9.07 -14.06
N LYS A 369 1.13 -9.55 -15.15
CA LYS A 369 1.66 -10.68 -15.93
C LYS A 369 3.07 -10.45 -16.48
N HIS A 370 3.43 -9.19 -16.76
CA HIS A 370 4.74 -8.85 -17.32
C HIS A 370 5.90 -9.10 -16.34
N TYR A 371 5.65 -9.21 -15.03
CA TYR A 371 6.66 -9.62 -14.04
C TYR A 371 7.08 -11.10 -14.16
N PHE A 372 6.45 -11.85 -15.05
CA PHE A 372 6.69 -13.28 -15.29
C PHE A 372 7.25 -13.59 -16.68
N ASP A 373 7.51 -12.56 -17.50
CA ASP A 373 7.98 -12.72 -18.88
C ASP A 373 9.52 -12.64 -19.02
N ASP A 374 10.23 -12.42 -17.90
CA ASP A 374 11.70 -12.36 -17.82
C ASP A 374 12.38 -13.72 -17.66
#